data_AF-A0A645D1U9-F1
#
_entry.id   AF-A0A645D1U9-F1
#
_cell.length_a   1.000
_cell.length_b   1.000
_cell.length_c   1.000
_cell.angle_alpha   90.00
_cell.angle_beta   90.00
_cell.angle_gamma   90.00
#
_symmetry.space_group_name_H-M   'P 1'
#
loop_
_entity.id
_entity.type
_entity.pdbx_description
1 polymer ?
#
loop_
_entity_poly.entity_id
_entity_poly.type
_entity_poly.pdbx_seq_one_letter_code
_entity_poly.pdbx_strand_id
1 'polypeptide(L)'
;MQPDEQKDLLRSQIRLTQASVNNISIQESKRANPQIDVQFQTECQQFGNKTGNRLFIPANLFRSYFTVPKQEKRTSDIYIKYGYADTDSVLITLPEGFVLEAMPKPTSVSCRFGSFESSIENKGTQICVRQRLFLKKGKFPANTYEEFANFAQTISDLYGGRIVLKKE
;
A
#
# COMPACT_ATOMS: atom_id res chain seq x y z
N MET A 1 8.51 18.11 16.11
CA MET A 1 7.86 18.62 14.88
C MET A 1 6.74 19.53 15.29
N GLN A 2 6.64 20.69 14.65
CA GLN A 2 5.49 21.57 14.82
C GLN A 2 4.23 20.93 14.21
N PRO A 3 3.01 21.30 14.64
CA PRO A 3 1.76 20.71 14.15
C PRO A 3 1.62 20.74 12.61
N ASP A 4 2.05 21.82 11.96
CA ASP A 4 2.00 21.94 10.49
C ASP A 4 2.94 20.95 9.79
N GLU A 5 4.15 20.73 10.34
CA GLU A 5 5.10 19.75 9.80
C GLU A 5 4.54 18.32 9.91
N GLN A 6 3.80 18.01 10.98
CA GLN A 6 3.14 16.71 11.15
C GLN A 6 2.07 16.49 10.09
N LYS A 7 1.27 17.53 9.84
CA LYS A 7 0.22 17.53 8.84
C LYS A 7 0.79 17.36 7.43
N ASP A 8 1.86 18.09 7.09
CA ASP A 8 2.52 17.99 5.79
C ASP A 8 3.15 16.61 5.57
N LEU A 9 3.79 16.04 6.61
CA LEU A 9 4.35 14.70 6.55
C LEU A 9 3.27 13.65 6.28
N LEU A 10 2.19 13.64 7.04
CA LEU A 10 1.08 12.70 6.83
C LEU A 10 0.42 12.92 5.47
N ARG A 11 0.25 14.18 5.05
CA ARG A 11 -0.32 14.50 3.75
C ARG A 11 0.52 13.96 2.60
N SER A 12 1.85 13.98 2.73
CA SER A 12 2.78 13.47 1.72
C SER A 12 2.66 11.95 1.50
N GLN A 13 2.18 11.21 2.50
CA GLN A 13 1.97 9.77 2.44
C GLN A 13 0.61 9.38 1.82
N ILE A 14 -0.34 10.30 1.73
CA ILE A 14 -1.68 10.06 1.19
C ILE A 14 -1.73 10.43 -0.30
N ARG A 15 -1.98 9.46 -1.17
CA ARG A 15 -2.06 9.69 -2.63
C ARG A 15 -3.48 9.94 -3.13
N LEU A 16 -4.17 10.85 -2.46
CA LEU A 16 -5.49 11.33 -2.86
C LEU A 16 -5.41 12.79 -3.30
N THR A 17 -6.09 13.13 -4.39
CA THR A 17 -6.15 14.52 -4.90
C THR A 17 -6.88 15.38 -3.88
N GLN A 18 -6.29 16.53 -3.53
CA GLN A 18 -6.88 17.51 -2.61
C GLN A 18 -7.36 16.92 -1.26
N ALA A 19 -6.72 15.85 -0.78
CA ALA A 19 -7.03 15.33 0.54
C ALA A 19 -6.65 16.31 1.64
N SER A 20 -7.51 16.47 2.64
CA SER A 20 -7.22 17.15 3.90
C SER A 20 -6.75 16.12 4.93
N VAL A 21 -5.98 16.57 5.93
CA VAL A 21 -5.59 15.78 7.09
C VAL A 21 -5.95 16.58 8.33
N ASN A 22 -6.80 16.00 9.17
CA ASN A 22 -7.38 16.62 10.36
C ASN A 22 -7.28 15.65 11.54
N ASN A 23 -7.50 16.16 12.76
CA ASN A 23 -7.61 15.36 13.99
C ASN A 23 -6.41 14.41 14.20
N ILE A 24 -5.19 14.94 14.01
CA ILE A 24 -3.94 14.20 14.20
C ILE A 24 -3.71 13.98 15.70
N SER A 25 -3.48 12.72 16.09
CA SER A 25 -3.10 12.30 17.42
C SER A 25 -1.90 11.37 17.32
N ILE A 26 -0.83 11.68 18.07
CA ILE A 26 0.42 10.92 18.07
C ILE A 26 0.70 10.47 19.50
N GLN A 27 0.88 9.17 19.70
CA GLN A 27 1.23 8.58 20.98
C GLN A 27 2.54 7.81 20.85
N GLU A 28 3.50 8.11 21.72
CA GLU A 28 4.81 7.46 21.75
C GLU A 28 4.89 6.47 22.92
N SER A 29 5.36 5.25 22.65
CA SER A 29 5.68 4.24 23.65
C SER A 29 7.19 4.00 23.66
N LYS A 30 7.88 4.50 24.68
CA LYS A 30 9.35 4.43 24.82
C LYS A 30 9.81 3.19 25.59
N ARG A 31 9.23 2.04 25.27
CA ARG A 31 9.60 0.74 25.84
C ARG A 31 10.79 0.14 25.08
N ALA A 32 11.26 -1.03 25.52
CA ALA A 32 12.35 -1.77 24.87
C ALA A 32 12.12 -1.97 23.36
N ASN A 33 10.86 -2.20 22.96
CA ASN A 33 10.41 -2.08 21.57
C ASN A 33 9.64 -0.78 21.43
N PRO A 34 10.27 0.29 20.89
CA PRO A 34 9.61 1.57 20.77
C PRO A 34 8.50 1.51 19.72
N GLN A 35 7.39 2.20 19.99
CA GLN A 35 6.24 2.28 19.10
C GLN A 35 5.72 3.71 19.02
N ILE A 36 5.20 4.07 17.86
CA ILE A 36 4.46 5.31 17.64
C ILE A 36 3.11 4.95 17.04
N ASP A 37 2.04 5.38 17.70
CA ASP A 37 0.69 5.27 17.18
C ASP A 37 0.26 6.64 16.64
N VAL A 38 -0.08 6.67 15.35
CA VAL A 38 -0.56 7.88 14.67
C VAL A 38 -1.99 7.66 14.20
N GLN A 39 -2.90 8.49 14.69
CA GLN A 39 -4.31 8.49 14.30
C GLN A 39 -4.63 9.82 13.63
N PHE A 40 -5.37 9.79 12.53
CA PHE A 40 -5.78 10.99 11.82
C PHE A 40 -7.05 10.71 11.01
N GLN A 41 -7.73 11.77 10.61
CA GLN A 41 -8.84 11.74 9.68
C GLN A 41 -8.42 12.40 8.37
N THR A 42 -8.87 11.81 7.26
CA THR A 42 -8.63 12.38 5.93
C THR A 42 -9.93 12.46 5.15
N GLU A 43 -10.14 13.58 4.47
CA GLU A 43 -11.26 13.79 3.57
C GLU A 43 -10.73 14.13 2.20
N CYS A 44 -11.34 13.62 1.15
CA CYS A 44 -10.99 13.94 -0.22
C CYS A 44 -12.26 14.08 -1.07
N GLN A 45 -12.21 14.95 -2.08
CA GLN A 45 -13.33 15.09 -3.02
C GLN A 45 -13.44 13.90 -3.98
N GLN A 46 -12.30 13.25 -4.29
CA GLN A 46 -12.23 12.20 -5.29
C GLN A 46 -11.40 11.01 -4.77
N PHE A 47 -12.10 10.03 -4.21
CA PHE A 47 -11.50 8.76 -3.78
C PHE A 47 -11.23 7.79 -4.94
N GLY A 48 -12.07 7.87 -5.98
CA GLY A 48 -12.02 7.00 -7.14
C GLY A 48 -12.47 7.70 -8.41
N ASN A 49 -12.38 6.99 -9.53
CA ASN A 49 -12.77 7.50 -10.84
C ASN A 49 -14.11 6.90 -11.24
N LYS A 50 -15.09 7.73 -11.58
CA LYS A 50 -16.39 7.29 -12.06
C LYS A 50 -16.43 7.34 -13.58
N THR A 51 -16.85 6.24 -14.23
CA THR A 51 -17.04 6.14 -15.67
C THR A 51 -18.39 5.48 -15.94
N GLY A 52 -19.37 6.24 -16.44
CA GLY A 52 -20.75 5.77 -16.58
C GLY A 52 -21.31 5.32 -15.22
N ASN A 53 -21.75 4.06 -15.15
CA ASN A 53 -22.29 3.46 -13.93
C ASN A 53 -21.22 2.75 -13.08
N ARG A 54 -19.94 2.84 -13.43
CA ARG A 54 -18.84 2.21 -12.69
C ARG A 54 -18.05 3.22 -11.87
N LEU A 55 -17.60 2.80 -10.69
CA LEU A 55 -16.68 3.52 -9.82
C LEU A 55 -15.45 2.66 -9.58
N PHE A 56 -14.28 3.17 -9.97
CA PHE A 56 -12.98 2.52 -9.82
C PHE A 56 -12.25 3.12 -8.62
N ILE A 57 -12.02 2.32 -7.59
CA ILE A 57 -11.32 2.74 -6.37
C ILE A 57 -10.03 1.94 -6.19
N PRO A 58 -8.97 2.52 -5.61
CA PRO A 58 -7.77 1.76 -5.25
C PRO A 58 -8.08 0.73 -4.16
N ALA A 59 -7.47 -0.46 -4.24
CA ALA A 59 -7.58 -1.45 -3.17
C ALA A 59 -6.80 -1.05 -1.91
N ASN A 60 -5.66 -0.35 -2.09
CA ASN A 60 -4.86 0.21 -0.99
C ASN A 60 -4.38 1.61 -1.38
N LEU A 61 -4.68 2.61 -0.55
CA LEU A 61 -4.35 4.02 -0.81
C LEU A 61 -2.95 4.41 -0.32
N PHE A 62 -2.43 3.65 0.63
CA PHE A 62 -1.21 3.98 1.37
C PHE A 62 0.04 3.37 0.73
N ARG A 63 -0.15 2.46 -0.23
CA ARG A 63 0.92 1.74 -0.92
C ARG A 63 0.80 1.95 -2.42
N SER A 64 1.92 2.20 -3.08
CA SER A 64 1.89 2.52 -4.51
C SER A 64 3.21 2.34 -5.25
N TYR A 65 4.36 2.31 -4.56
CA TYR A 65 5.65 2.19 -5.24
C TYR A 65 6.62 1.34 -4.44
N PHE A 66 6.92 0.17 -5.01
CA PHE A 66 8.11 -0.59 -4.70
C PHE A 66 8.81 -0.85 -6.04
N THR A 67 9.32 0.21 -6.67
CA THR A 67 9.95 0.13 -7.99
C THR A 67 11.45 0.31 -7.83
N VAL A 68 12.22 -0.53 -8.53
CA VAL A 68 13.66 -0.40 -8.65
C VAL A 68 14.01 -0.19 -10.13
N PRO A 69 15.05 0.61 -10.45
CA PRO A 69 15.42 0.85 -11.84
C PRO A 69 15.75 -0.46 -12.56
N LYS A 70 15.22 -0.72 -13.75
CA LYS A 70 15.71 -1.84 -14.56
C LYS A 70 17.13 -1.53 -15.02
N GLN A 71 18.08 -2.43 -14.78
CA GLN A 71 19.46 -2.32 -15.22
C GLN A 71 19.85 -3.63 -15.90
N GLU A 72 20.32 -3.56 -17.14
CA GLU A 72 20.71 -4.74 -17.91
C GLU A 72 22.02 -5.37 -17.41
N LYS A 73 22.93 -4.56 -16.87
CA LYS A 73 24.22 -5.03 -16.32
C LYS A 73 24.51 -4.35 -15.01
N ARG A 74 24.47 -5.13 -13.93
CA ARG A 74 24.86 -4.69 -12.59
C ARG A 74 26.12 -5.45 -12.18
N THR A 75 27.16 -4.72 -11.77
CA THR A 75 28.45 -5.30 -11.31
C THR A 75 28.55 -5.36 -9.79
N SER A 76 27.74 -4.56 -9.09
CA SER A 76 27.73 -4.50 -7.62
C SER A 76 26.54 -5.23 -7.04
N ASP A 77 26.80 -5.90 -5.92
CA ASP A 77 25.76 -6.61 -5.16
C ASP A 77 24.62 -5.69 -4.72
N ILE A 78 23.46 -6.29 -4.47
CA ILE A 78 22.31 -5.63 -3.88
C ILE A 78 22.54 -5.58 -2.38
N TYR A 79 22.37 -4.41 -1.78
CA TYR A 79 22.48 -4.24 -0.33
C TYR A 79 21.18 -3.70 0.25
N ILE A 80 20.47 -4.54 0.99
CA ILE A 80 19.27 -4.17 1.75
C ILE A 80 19.71 -3.91 3.19
N LYS A 81 19.91 -2.63 3.52
CA LYS A 81 20.42 -2.20 4.83
C LYS A 81 19.50 -2.61 5.97
N TYR A 82 18.19 -2.41 5.80
CA TYR A 82 17.18 -2.71 6.80
C TYR A 82 16.10 -3.60 6.19
N GLY A 83 15.82 -4.70 6.87
CA GLY A 83 14.66 -5.53 6.61
C GLY A 83 13.48 -4.95 7.36
N TYR A 84 12.28 -5.12 6.81
CA TYR A 84 11.07 -4.58 7.40
C TYR A 84 9.88 -5.48 7.07
N ALA A 85 8.82 -5.32 7.87
CA ALA A 85 7.53 -5.90 7.61
C ALA A 85 6.50 -4.77 7.65
N ASP A 86 5.81 -4.58 6.53
CA ASP A 86 4.68 -3.68 6.40
C ASP A 86 3.41 -4.52 6.38
N THR A 87 2.41 -4.16 7.18
CA THR A 87 1.10 -4.80 7.17
C THR A 87 0.03 -3.74 7.17
N ASP A 88 -0.83 -3.78 6.15
CA ASP A 88 -1.96 -2.86 6.00
C ASP A 88 -3.26 -3.64 6.14
N SER A 89 -4.22 -3.03 6.83
CA SER A 89 -5.61 -3.51 6.88
C SER A 89 -6.52 -2.34 6.54
N VAL A 90 -7.24 -2.45 5.43
CA VAL A 90 -8.15 -1.41 4.93
C VAL A 90 -9.57 -1.97 4.92
N LEU A 91 -10.49 -1.25 5.54
CA LEU A 91 -11.91 -1.53 5.49
C LEU A 91 -12.60 -0.46 4.64
N ILE A 92 -13.17 -0.88 3.53
CA ILE A 92 -13.88 0.01 2.60
C ILE A 92 -15.38 -0.25 2.79
N THR A 93 -16.14 0.78 3.13
CA THR A 93 -17.61 0.70 3.15
C THR A 93 -18.16 1.20 1.83
N LEU A 94 -19.04 0.42 1.20
CA LEU A 94 -19.61 0.74 -0.10
C LEU A 94 -20.66 1.85 0.04
N PRO A 95 -20.68 2.83 -0.89
CA PRO A 95 -21.78 3.78 -0.96
C PRO A 95 -23.11 3.08 -1.28
N GLU A 96 -24.21 3.68 -0.85
CA GLU A 96 -25.55 3.18 -1.15
C GLU A 96 -25.81 3.06 -2.66
N GLY A 97 -26.44 1.96 -3.08
CA GLY A 97 -26.72 1.66 -4.49
C GLY A 97 -25.51 1.18 -5.31
N PHE A 98 -24.35 0.96 -4.69
CA PHE A 98 -23.20 0.33 -5.36
C PHE A 98 -23.00 -1.11 -4.90
N VAL A 99 -22.74 -1.98 -5.88
CA VAL A 99 -22.35 -3.37 -5.66
C VAL A 99 -20.96 -3.64 -6.21
N LEU A 100 -20.29 -4.66 -5.67
CA LEU A 100 -19.00 -5.12 -6.18
C LEU A 100 -19.18 -5.72 -7.58
N GLU A 101 -18.43 -5.22 -8.56
CA GLU A 101 -18.35 -5.80 -9.90
C GLU A 101 -17.06 -6.64 -10.06
N ALA A 102 -15.92 -6.12 -9.61
CA ALA A 102 -14.63 -6.80 -9.69
C ALA A 102 -13.66 -6.35 -8.58
N MET A 103 -12.76 -7.25 -8.17
CA MET A 103 -11.66 -6.95 -7.26
C MET A 103 -10.43 -7.79 -7.61
N PRO A 104 -9.22 -7.38 -7.18
CA PRO A 104 -8.02 -8.20 -7.35
C PRO A 104 -8.15 -9.55 -6.65
N LYS A 105 -7.55 -10.59 -7.22
CA LYS A 105 -7.56 -11.94 -6.64
C LYS A 105 -6.57 -12.03 -5.47
N PRO A 106 -6.86 -12.86 -4.45
CA PRO A 106 -5.87 -13.20 -3.44
C PRO A 106 -4.59 -13.73 -4.07
N THR A 107 -3.44 -13.24 -3.62
CA THR A 107 -2.13 -13.55 -4.21
C THR A 107 -1.07 -13.65 -3.12
N SER A 108 -0.14 -14.60 -3.28
CA SER A 108 1.07 -14.71 -2.47
C SER A 108 2.29 -14.86 -3.39
N VAL A 109 3.33 -14.08 -3.12
CA VAL A 109 4.60 -14.07 -3.86
C VAL A 109 5.73 -14.20 -2.85
N SER A 110 6.67 -15.10 -3.10
CA SER A 110 7.84 -15.28 -2.23
C SER A 110 9.09 -15.51 -3.06
N CYS A 111 10.20 -14.94 -2.62
CA CYS A 111 11.51 -15.07 -3.24
C CYS A 111 12.63 -14.98 -2.20
N ARG A 112 13.89 -14.95 -2.67
CA ARG A 112 15.04 -14.82 -1.75
C ARG A 112 15.06 -13.50 -0.97
N PHE A 113 14.49 -12.44 -1.55
CA PHE A 113 14.50 -11.10 -0.97
C PHE A 113 13.39 -10.88 0.07
N GLY A 114 12.32 -11.66 0.03
CA GLY A 114 11.13 -11.38 0.83
C GLY A 114 9.89 -12.12 0.39
N SER A 115 8.74 -11.71 0.94
CA SER A 115 7.43 -12.19 0.55
C SER A 115 6.40 -11.07 0.55
N PHE A 116 5.36 -11.26 -0.26
CA PHE A 116 4.19 -10.40 -0.33
C PHE A 116 2.92 -11.25 -0.30
N GLU A 117 1.94 -10.84 0.50
CA GLU A 117 0.64 -11.47 0.62
C GLU A 117 -0.46 -10.42 0.46
N SER A 118 -1.50 -10.75 -0.31
CA SER A 118 -2.68 -9.89 -0.49
C SER A 118 -3.94 -10.74 -0.40
N SER A 119 -4.83 -10.40 0.53
CA SER A 119 -6.20 -10.93 0.65
C SER A 119 -7.20 -9.79 0.50
N ILE A 120 -8.22 -10.00 -0.33
CA ILE A 120 -9.33 -9.05 -0.53
C ILE A 120 -10.63 -9.83 -0.43
N GLU A 121 -11.43 -9.49 0.57
CA GLU A 121 -12.66 -10.20 0.92
C GLU A 121 -13.86 -9.27 0.81
N ASN A 122 -14.89 -9.69 0.07
CA ASN A 122 -16.18 -9.02 0.04
C ASN A 122 -17.05 -9.52 1.21
N LYS A 123 -17.57 -8.60 2.02
CA LYS A 123 -18.47 -8.85 3.15
C LYS A 123 -19.86 -8.24 2.93
N GLY A 124 -20.26 -8.03 1.67
CA GLY A 124 -21.53 -7.43 1.31
C GLY A 124 -21.40 -5.92 1.15
N THR A 125 -21.69 -5.16 2.21
CA THR A 125 -21.57 -3.68 2.22
C THR A 125 -20.15 -3.20 2.51
N GLN A 126 -19.23 -4.11 2.77
CA GLN A 126 -17.84 -3.80 3.10
C GLN A 126 -16.87 -4.69 2.34
N ILE A 127 -15.71 -4.15 2.02
CA ILE A 127 -14.58 -4.88 1.46
C ILE A 127 -13.41 -4.77 2.44
N CYS A 128 -12.83 -5.91 2.82
CA CYS A 128 -11.67 -5.98 3.69
C CYS A 128 -10.43 -6.33 2.86
N VAL A 129 -9.45 -5.44 2.85
CA VAL A 129 -8.16 -5.62 2.20
C VAL A 129 -7.10 -5.83 3.27
N ARG A 130 -6.33 -6.91 3.16
CA ARG A 130 -5.16 -7.18 4.00
C ARG A 130 -3.96 -7.43 3.10
N GLN A 131 -2.91 -6.64 3.29
CA GLN A 131 -1.69 -6.77 2.52
C GLN A 131 -0.48 -6.78 3.44
N ARG A 132 0.48 -7.65 3.17
CA ARG A 132 1.70 -7.78 3.95
C ARG A 132 2.91 -7.88 3.04
N LEU A 133 3.86 -6.98 3.19
CA LEU A 133 5.17 -7.05 2.56
C LEU A 133 6.22 -7.35 3.64
N PHE A 134 7.04 -8.38 3.41
CA PHE A 134 8.18 -8.70 4.24
C PHE A 134 9.45 -8.66 3.39
N LEU A 135 10.39 -7.78 3.74
CA LEU A 135 11.68 -7.64 3.07
C LEU A 135 12.82 -8.06 4.00
N LYS A 136 13.70 -8.93 3.53
CA LYS A 136 14.85 -9.43 4.28
C LYS A 136 16.04 -8.47 4.12
N LYS A 137 16.67 -8.09 5.24
CA LYS A 137 17.99 -7.45 5.20
C LYS A 137 19.03 -8.42 4.64
N GLY A 138 20.03 -7.90 3.93
CA GLY A 138 21.11 -8.73 3.45
C GLY A 138 21.87 -8.14 2.28
N LYS A 139 22.92 -8.88 1.90
CA LYS A 139 23.71 -8.64 0.70
C LYS A 139 23.42 -9.78 -0.28
N PHE A 140 22.97 -9.45 -1.48
CA PHE A 140 22.60 -10.42 -2.50
C PHE A 140 23.47 -10.24 -3.74
N PRO A 141 23.94 -11.32 -4.39
CA PRO A 141 24.82 -11.23 -5.54
C PRO A 141 24.23 -10.39 -6.68
N ALA A 142 25.07 -9.66 -7.41
CA ALA A 142 24.65 -8.80 -8.52
C ALA A 142 23.81 -9.52 -9.59
N ASN A 143 24.08 -10.82 -9.84
CA ASN A 143 23.33 -11.64 -10.81
C ASN A 143 21.88 -11.95 -10.40
N THR A 144 21.47 -11.60 -9.17
CA THR A 144 20.09 -11.76 -8.69
C THR A 144 19.23 -10.51 -8.91
N TYR A 145 19.78 -9.47 -9.53
CA TYR A 145 19.10 -8.18 -9.70
C TYR A 145 17.82 -8.25 -10.51
N GLU A 146 17.79 -9.07 -11.55
CA GLU A 146 16.58 -9.25 -12.36
C GLU A 146 15.43 -9.84 -11.52
N GLU A 147 15.71 -10.86 -10.70
CA GLU A 147 14.72 -11.44 -9.77
C GLU A 147 14.22 -10.36 -8.78
N PHE A 148 15.12 -9.52 -8.27
CA PHE A 148 14.75 -8.43 -7.36
C PHE A 148 13.87 -7.38 -8.04
N ALA A 149 14.21 -6.99 -9.26
CA ALA A 149 13.44 -6.03 -10.05
C ALA A 149 12.05 -6.56 -10.41
N ASN A 150 11.96 -7.84 -10.77
CA ASN A 150 10.69 -8.50 -11.08
C ASN A 150 9.82 -8.67 -9.82
N PHE A 151 10.42 -9.04 -8.69
CA PHE A 151 9.73 -9.07 -7.39
C PHE A 151 9.19 -7.69 -7.05
N ALA A 152 10.01 -6.65 -7.25
CA ALA A 152 9.63 -5.29 -6.94
C ALA A 152 8.46 -4.80 -7.81
N GLN A 153 8.56 -5.01 -9.13
CA GLN A 153 7.50 -4.69 -10.09
C GLN A 153 6.20 -5.42 -9.76
N THR A 154 6.27 -6.72 -9.46
CA THR A 154 5.09 -7.53 -9.13
C THR A 154 4.36 -6.97 -7.91
N ILE A 155 5.10 -6.59 -6.85
CA ILE A 155 4.51 -5.93 -5.67
C ILE A 155 3.87 -4.60 -6.04
N SER A 156 4.55 -3.79 -6.88
CA SER A 156 4.03 -2.51 -7.34
C SER A 156 2.71 -2.66 -8.10
N ASP A 157 2.60 -3.66 -8.97
CA ASP A 157 1.38 -3.94 -9.75
C ASP A 157 0.24 -4.42 -8.84
N LEU A 158 0.55 -5.27 -7.84
CA LEU A 158 -0.43 -5.75 -6.86
C LEU A 158 -0.94 -4.62 -5.95
N TYR A 159 -0.08 -3.69 -5.53
CA TYR A 159 -0.51 -2.48 -4.82
C TYR A 159 -1.33 -1.53 -5.70
N GLY A 160 -1.05 -1.49 -7.01
CA GLY A 160 -1.83 -0.74 -8.00
C GLY A 160 -3.21 -1.33 -8.31
N GLY A 161 -3.57 -2.47 -7.70
CA GLY A 161 -4.85 -3.13 -7.87
C GLY A 161 -6.05 -2.22 -7.58
N ARG A 162 -7.10 -2.35 -8.40
CA ARG A 162 -8.32 -1.55 -8.28
C ARG A 162 -9.53 -2.45 -8.01
N ILE A 163 -10.42 -1.95 -7.17
CA ILE A 163 -11.76 -2.48 -6.98
C ILE A 163 -12.70 -1.70 -7.90
N VAL A 164 -13.60 -2.43 -8.55
CA VAL A 164 -14.62 -1.88 -9.45
C VAL A 164 -15.98 -2.10 -8.80
N LEU A 165 -16.69 -1.00 -8.57
CA LEU A 165 -18.06 -1.00 -8.11
C LEU A 165 -18.97 -0.60 -9.26
N LYS A 166 -20.18 -1.16 -9.31
CA LYS A 166 -21.22 -0.81 -10.27
C LYS A 166 -22.42 -0.26 -9.53
N LYS A 167 -22.97 0.86 -10.02
CA LYS A 167 -24.22 1.42 -9.54
C LYS A 167 -25.38 0.60 -10.11
N GLU A 168 -26.22 0.07 -9.22
CA GLU A 168 -27.50 -0.54 -9.57
C GLU A 168 -28.59 0.51 -9.81
#